data_AF-A0A2Z4FNI7-F1
#
_entry.id   AF-A0A2Z4FNI7-F1
#
_cell.length_a   1.000
_cell.length_b   1.000
_cell.length_c   1.000
_cell.angle_alpha   90.00
_cell.angle_beta   90.00
_cell.angle_gamma   90.00
#
_symmetry.space_group_name_H-M   'P 1'
#
loop_
_entity.id
_entity.type
_entity.pdbx_description
1 polymer ?
#
loop_
_entity_poly.entity_id
_entity_poly.type
_entity_poly.pdbx_seq_one_letter_code
_entity_poly.pdbx_strand_id
1 'polypeptide(L)'
;MKMIYCKQLIILLICAVGLSATGCYTYEAVKPTELPKLNGSYEKTVGSTYNPNNTSTPIVERSVVHLERVDGRMVEISGPMDARVTRKSGEAIVIEHPIVARTNAVSLFVKGGNIAEQEFLLQDIEKVEVEKLQGTRTGLAVLMLTLGVAAITMGVVSTTRE
;
A
#
# COMPACT_ATOMS: atom_id res chain seq x y z
N MET A 1 42.82 -13.85 1.43
CA MET A 1 41.54 -14.49 1.81
C MET A 1 40.51 -13.44 2.27
N LYS A 2 40.21 -12.42 1.44
CA LYS A 2 39.34 -11.26 1.78
C LYS A 2 38.16 -11.03 0.80
N MET A 3 38.08 -11.77 -0.31
CA MET A 3 37.09 -11.53 -1.38
C MET A 3 35.75 -12.28 -1.22
N ILE A 4 35.62 -13.19 -0.25
CA ILE A 4 34.41 -14.00 -0.10
C ILE A 4 33.30 -13.23 0.66
N TYR A 5 33.69 -12.33 1.58
CA TYR A 5 32.75 -11.57 2.40
C TYR A 5 32.00 -10.45 1.65
N CYS A 6 32.60 -9.90 0.58
CA CYS A 6 31.98 -8.83 -0.20
C CYS A 6 30.78 -9.32 -1.02
N LYS A 7 30.84 -10.55 -1.57
CA LYS A 7 29.73 -11.15 -2.33
C LYS A 7 28.55 -11.57 -1.45
N GLN A 8 28.80 -12.06 -0.23
CA GLN A 8 27.73 -12.43 0.70
C GLN A 8 26.99 -11.20 1.27
N LEU A 9 27.67 -10.06 1.44
CA LEU A 9 27.05 -8.83 1.94
C LEU A 9 26.07 -8.20 0.93
N ILE A 10 26.39 -8.26 -0.37
CA ILE A 10 25.55 -7.70 -1.44
C ILE A 10 24.22 -8.46 -1.57
N ILE A 11 24.25 -9.80 -1.44
CA ILE A 11 23.04 -10.63 -1.53
C ILE A 11 22.09 -10.37 -0.35
N LEU A 12 22.63 -10.16 0.85
CA LEU A 12 21.85 -9.83 2.05
C LEU A 12 21.18 -8.45 1.95
N LEU A 13 21.86 -7.47 1.34
CA LEU A 13 21.31 -6.13 1.11
C LEU A 13 20.16 -6.16 0.10
N ILE A 14 20.27 -6.92 -0.99
CA ILE A 14 19.22 -7.05 -2.02
C ILE A 14 17.96 -7.73 -1.45
N CYS A 15 18.12 -8.74 -0.59
CA CYS A 15 16.99 -9.37 0.11
C CYS A 15 16.30 -8.41 1.11
N ALA A 16 17.06 -7.57 1.81
CA ALA A 16 16.49 -6.60 2.75
C ALA A 16 15.69 -5.48 2.05
N VAL A 17 16.14 -5.04 0.87
CA VAL A 17 15.39 -4.07 0.04
C VAL A 17 14.13 -4.71 -0.55
N GLY A 18 14.21 -5.98 -0.97
CA GLY A 18 13.05 -6.73 -1.47
C GLY A 18 11.89 -6.85 -0.47
N LEU A 19 12.18 -7.11 0.81
CA LEU A 19 11.14 -7.17 1.86
C LEU A 19 10.54 -5.79 2.22
N SER A 20 11.27 -4.70 2.01
CA SER A 20 10.76 -3.35 2.29
C SER A 20 9.75 -2.85 1.26
N ALA A 21 9.81 -3.38 0.03
CA ALA A 21 8.89 -2.99 -1.05
C ALA A 21 7.46 -3.56 -0.86
N THR A 22 7.32 -4.72 -0.21
CA THR A 22 6.01 -5.32 0.08
C THR A 22 5.37 -4.84 1.39
N GLY A 23 6.03 -3.95 2.14
CA GLY A 23 5.66 -3.60 3.52
C GLY A 23 4.97 -2.25 3.72
N CYS A 24 4.76 -1.47 2.65
CA CYS A 24 4.20 -0.12 2.75
C CYS A 24 2.66 -0.08 2.74
N TYR A 25 2.04 -1.15 2.25
CA TYR A 25 0.59 -1.27 2.17
C TYR A 25 0.11 -2.34 3.16
N THR A 26 -0.95 -2.01 3.90
CA THR A 26 -1.60 -2.94 4.83
C THR A 26 -3.08 -2.97 4.58
N TYR A 27 -3.66 -4.17 4.67
CA TYR A 27 -5.10 -4.34 4.60
C TYR A 27 -5.74 -4.03 5.96
N GLU A 28 -6.71 -3.13 5.96
CA GLU A 28 -7.48 -2.71 7.14
C GLU A 28 -8.88 -3.33 7.08
N ALA A 29 -9.26 -4.08 8.12
CA ALA A 29 -10.55 -4.73 8.17
C ALA A 29 -11.68 -3.72 8.43
N VAL A 30 -12.67 -3.69 7.54
CA VAL A 30 -13.82 -2.78 7.57
C VAL A 30 -15.12 -3.54 7.46
N LYS A 31 -16.23 -2.91 7.82
CA LYS A 31 -17.56 -3.51 7.64
C LYS A 31 -17.88 -3.62 6.13
N PRO A 32 -18.53 -4.70 5.67
CA PRO A 32 -18.91 -4.84 4.25
C PRO A 32 -19.79 -3.69 3.74
N THR A 33 -20.61 -3.11 4.61
CA THR A 33 -21.49 -1.96 4.30
C THR A 33 -20.74 -0.67 4.01
N GLU A 34 -19.44 -0.60 4.27
CA GLU A 34 -18.61 0.58 4.08
C GLU A 34 -17.98 0.64 2.68
N LEU A 35 -17.90 -0.49 1.96
CA LEU A 35 -17.36 -0.58 0.60
C LEU A 35 -17.95 0.44 -0.40
N PRO A 36 -19.28 0.70 -0.41
CA PRO A 36 -19.85 1.72 -1.30
C PRO A 36 -19.27 3.14 -1.12
N LYS A 37 -18.64 3.44 0.03
CA LYS A 37 -17.98 4.74 0.25
C LYS A 37 -16.68 4.89 -0.56
N LEU A 38 -16.13 3.80 -1.08
CA LEU A 38 -14.95 3.83 -1.97
C LEU A 38 -15.29 4.24 -3.40
N ASN A 39 -16.58 4.32 -3.74
CA ASN A 39 -17.05 4.74 -5.05
C ASN A 39 -16.53 6.14 -5.38
N GLY A 40 -15.87 6.27 -6.53
CA GLY A 40 -15.33 7.57 -6.96
C GLY A 40 -14.08 8.01 -6.22
N SER A 41 -13.38 7.09 -5.52
CA SER A 41 -12.00 7.34 -5.09
C SER A 41 -11.12 7.74 -6.28
N TYR A 42 -10.15 8.62 -6.07
CA TYR A 42 -9.28 9.12 -7.14
C TYR A 42 -7.94 9.64 -6.63
N GLU A 43 -7.00 9.75 -7.57
CA GLU A 43 -5.75 10.49 -7.43
C GLU A 43 -5.52 11.31 -8.70
N LYS A 44 -5.22 12.60 -8.54
CA LYS A 44 -5.06 13.55 -9.64
C LYS A 44 -3.87 14.47 -9.37
N THR A 45 -2.99 14.63 -10.36
CA THR A 45 -1.95 15.66 -10.30
C THR A 45 -2.58 17.02 -10.58
N VAL A 46 -2.44 17.96 -9.64
CA VAL A 46 -3.00 19.32 -9.71
C VAL A 46 -1.95 20.39 -9.96
N GLY A 47 -0.68 20.03 -9.87
CA GLY A 47 0.41 20.96 -10.15
C GLY A 47 1.77 20.31 -10.00
N SER A 48 2.81 21.13 -10.00
CA SER A 48 4.18 20.69 -9.70
C SER A 48 4.92 21.80 -8.98
N THR A 49 5.75 21.42 -8.02
CA THR A 49 6.70 22.32 -7.35
C THR A 49 8.11 22.04 -7.88
N TYR A 50 8.93 23.07 -7.93
CA TYR A 50 10.32 22.98 -8.41
C TYR A 50 11.26 23.18 -7.24
N ASN A 51 12.19 22.24 -7.04
CA ASN A 51 13.28 22.44 -6.08
C ASN A 51 14.37 23.37 -6.67
N PRO A 52 15.33 23.86 -5.86
CA PRO A 52 16.42 24.72 -6.33
C PRO A 52 17.32 24.10 -7.40
N ASN A 53 17.30 22.77 -7.56
CA ASN A 53 18.03 22.01 -8.57
C ASN A 53 17.18 21.76 -9.84
N ASN A 54 16.09 22.53 -10.03
CA ASN A 54 15.15 22.41 -11.14
C ASN A 54 14.50 21.02 -11.30
N THR A 55 14.42 20.25 -10.20
CA THR A 55 13.71 18.97 -10.16
C THR A 55 12.22 19.24 -9.88
N SER A 56 11.36 18.77 -10.77
CA SER A 56 9.90 18.87 -10.62
C SER A 56 9.38 17.76 -9.70
N THR A 57 8.61 18.15 -8.69
CA THR A 57 7.86 17.23 -7.81
C THR A 57 6.36 17.46 -8.01
N PRO A 58 5.58 16.44 -8.38
CA PRO A 58 4.14 16.61 -8.62
C PRO A 58 3.40 16.94 -7.32
N ILE A 59 2.45 17.86 -7.40
CA ILE A 59 1.46 18.12 -6.34
C ILE A 59 0.24 17.28 -6.68
N VAL A 60 -0.13 16.38 -5.77
CA VAL A 60 -1.15 15.37 -6.00
C VAL A 60 -2.32 15.59 -5.05
N GLU A 61 -3.52 15.70 -5.61
CA GLU A 61 -4.79 15.67 -4.91
C GLU A 61 -5.30 14.22 -4.85
N ARG A 62 -5.80 13.79 -3.68
CA ARG A 62 -6.31 12.43 -3.45
C ARG A 62 -7.64 12.50 -2.73
N SER A 63 -8.56 11.61 -3.11
CA SER A 63 -9.79 11.41 -2.34
C SER A 63 -9.48 10.88 -0.95
N VAL A 64 -10.18 11.38 0.08
CA VAL A 64 -10.09 10.86 1.44
C VAL A 64 -11.44 10.28 1.84
N VAL A 65 -11.45 9.02 2.24
CA VAL A 65 -12.66 8.31 2.67
C VAL A 65 -12.48 7.85 4.11
N HIS A 66 -13.53 8.00 4.91
CA HIS A 66 -13.59 7.52 6.29
C HIS A 66 -14.46 6.27 6.35
N LEU A 67 -13.86 5.14 6.72
CA LEU A 67 -14.55 3.86 6.84
C LEU A 67 -14.65 3.46 8.30
N GLU A 68 -15.75 2.80 8.65
CA GLU A 68 -15.89 2.17 9.97
C GLU A 68 -15.24 0.78 9.97
N ARG A 69 -14.29 0.59 10.88
CA ARG A 69 -13.66 -0.71 11.16
C ARG A 69 -14.66 -1.65 11.84
N VAL A 70 -14.32 -2.93 11.85
CA VAL A 70 -15.09 -3.96 12.57
C VAL A 70 -15.15 -3.73 14.09
N ASP A 71 -14.17 -3.02 14.67
CA ASP A 71 -14.12 -2.63 16.09
C ASP A 71 -14.91 -1.35 16.40
N GLY A 72 -15.59 -0.76 15.41
CA GLY A 72 -16.36 0.49 15.53
C GLY A 72 -15.52 1.77 15.46
N ARG A 73 -14.19 1.68 15.32
CA ARG A 73 -13.35 2.87 15.13
C ARG A 73 -13.34 3.31 13.68
N MET A 74 -13.13 4.60 13.46
CA MET A 74 -12.97 5.13 12.10
C MET A 74 -11.53 4.94 11.60
N VAL A 75 -11.38 4.63 10.32
CA VAL A 75 -10.11 4.63 9.61
C VAL A 75 -10.19 5.57 8.42
N GLU A 76 -9.19 6.45 8.33
CA GLU A 76 -8.98 7.29 7.16
C GLU A 76 -8.16 6.52 6.11
N ILE A 77 -8.64 6.58 4.87
CA ILE A 77 -8.13 5.90 3.69
C ILE A 77 -8.03 6.94 2.56
N SER A 78 -6.83 7.15 1.99
CA SER A 78 -6.57 8.25 1.03
C SER A 78 -5.91 7.82 -0.31
N GLY A 79 -6.54 8.16 -1.44
CA GLY A 79 -6.09 7.82 -2.81
C GLY A 79 -6.85 6.62 -3.44
N PRO A 80 -6.33 6.06 -4.56
CA PRO A 80 -6.84 4.82 -5.14
C PRO A 80 -6.53 3.65 -4.20
N MET A 81 -7.50 2.75 -4.05
CA MET A 81 -7.46 1.66 -3.08
C MET A 81 -7.96 0.39 -3.71
N ASP A 82 -7.26 -0.69 -3.41
CA ASP A 82 -7.76 -2.03 -3.64
C ASP A 82 -8.55 -2.51 -2.41
N ALA A 83 -9.51 -3.40 -2.64
CA ALA A 83 -10.24 -4.07 -1.58
C ALA A 83 -10.08 -5.58 -1.70
N ARG A 84 -10.31 -6.28 -0.59
CA ARG A 84 -10.31 -7.74 -0.54
C ARG A 84 -11.57 -8.19 0.19
N VAL A 85 -12.35 -9.04 -0.47
CA VAL A 85 -13.50 -9.73 0.15
C VAL A 85 -13.11 -11.18 0.36
N THR A 86 -13.13 -11.63 1.62
CA THR A 86 -12.91 -13.03 1.99
C THR A 86 -14.24 -13.66 2.37
N ARG A 87 -14.59 -14.76 1.71
CA ARG A 87 -15.76 -15.57 2.01
C ARG A 87 -15.47 -16.52 3.16
N LYS A 88 -16.52 -16.96 3.86
CA LYS A 88 -16.43 -18.01 4.90
C LYS A 88 -15.90 -19.36 4.39
N SER A 89 -15.94 -19.58 3.07
CA SER A 89 -15.28 -20.72 2.43
C SER A 89 -13.75 -20.63 2.42
N GLY A 90 -13.17 -19.49 2.83
CA GLY A 90 -11.75 -19.17 2.75
C GLY A 90 -11.31 -18.57 1.42
N GLU A 91 -12.21 -18.45 0.43
CA GLU A 91 -11.92 -17.81 -0.85
C GLU A 91 -11.75 -16.30 -0.66
N ALA A 92 -10.60 -15.76 -1.07
CA ALA A 92 -10.31 -14.34 -1.03
C ALA A 92 -10.26 -13.77 -2.46
N ILE A 93 -11.06 -12.74 -2.71
CA ILE A 93 -11.16 -12.06 -4.00
C ILE A 93 -10.64 -10.63 -3.81
N VAL A 94 -9.59 -10.29 -4.57
CA VAL A 94 -9.03 -8.93 -4.62
C VAL A 94 -9.75 -8.14 -5.70
N ILE A 95 -10.27 -6.98 -5.33
CA ILE A 95 -10.95 -6.02 -6.19
C ILE A 95 -10.03 -4.82 -6.36
N GLU A 96 -9.48 -4.67 -7.56
CA GLU A 96 -8.59 -3.57 -7.88
C GLU A 96 -9.38 -2.28 -8.17
N HIS A 97 -8.77 -1.14 -7.85
CA HIS A 97 -9.28 0.17 -8.27
C HIS A 97 -9.46 0.23 -9.82
N PRO A 98 -10.53 0.87 -10.35
CA PRO A 98 -11.61 1.56 -9.65
C PRO A 98 -12.68 0.61 -9.10
N ILE A 99 -13.05 0.84 -7.84
CA ILE A 99 -14.09 0.07 -7.15
C ILE A 99 -15.44 0.75 -7.34
N VAL A 100 -16.44 -0.03 -7.75
CA VAL A 100 -17.85 0.33 -7.72
C VAL A 100 -18.58 -0.70 -6.89
N ALA A 101 -19.08 -0.28 -5.73
CA ALA A 101 -19.81 -1.13 -4.81
C ALA A 101 -21.18 -0.55 -4.47
N ARG A 102 -22.16 -1.43 -4.29
CA ARG A 102 -23.48 -1.11 -3.74
C ARG A 102 -23.87 -2.20 -2.75
N THR A 103 -24.57 -1.82 -1.70
CA THR A 103 -25.06 -2.77 -0.70
C THR A 103 -26.57 -2.61 -0.56
N ASN A 104 -27.26 -3.73 -0.35
CA ASN A 104 -28.63 -3.75 0.17
C ASN A 104 -28.63 -4.48 1.53
N ALA A 105 -29.80 -4.87 2.02
CA ALA A 105 -29.94 -5.53 3.32
C ALA A 105 -29.30 -6.93 3.42
N VAL A 106 -29.07 -7.61 2.29
CA VAL A 106 -28.69 -9.03 2.25
C VAL A 106 -27.41 -9.26 1.43
N SER A 107 -27.14 -8.40 0.45
CA SER A 107 -26.10 -8.59 -0.55
C SER A 107 -25.25 -7.33 -0.72
N LEU A 108 -23.98 -7.57 -0.99
CA LEU A 108 -22.99 -6.61 -1.46
C LEU A 108 -22.68 -6.93 -2.93
N PHE A 109 -22.83 -5.95 -3.82
CA PHE A 109 -22.43 -6.05 -5.22
C PHE A 109 -21.16 -5.23 -5.40
N VAL A 110 -20.12 -5.84 -5.97
CA VAL A 110 -18.83 -5.18 -6.18
C VAL A 110 -18.36 -5.42 -7.61
N LYS A 111 -17.84 -4.37 -8.22
CA LYS A 111 -17.09 -4.38 -9.48
C LYS A 111 -15.74 -3.70 -9.24
N GLY A 112 -14.69 -4.24 -9.85
CA GLY A 112 -13.34 -3.67 -9.81
C GLY A 112 -12.79 -3.40 -11.21
N GLY A 113 -11.56 -2.92 -11.27
CA GLY A 113 -10.79 -2.83 -12.52
C GLY A 113 -10.46 -4.21 -13.11
N ASN A 114 -10.31 -5.22 -12.25
CA ASN A 114 -9.90 -6.58 -12.60
C ASN A 114 -11.06 -7.61 -12.62
N ILE A 115 -12.24 -7.28 -12.11
CA ILE A 115 -13.39 -8.20 -12.04
C ILE A 115 -14.68 -7.55 -12.58
N ALA A 116 -15.51 -8.38 -13.23
CA ALA A 116 -16.89 -8.02 -13.51
C ALA A 116 -17.69 -7.87 -12.21
N GLU A 117 -18.88 -7.28 -12.32
CA GLU A 117 -19.76 -7.15 -11.16
C GLU A 117 -20.10 -8.52 -10.58
N GLN A 118 -19.85 -8.69 -9.28
CA GLN A 118 -20.09 -9.90 -8.54
C GLN A 118 -20.94 -9.61 -7.32
N GLU A 119 -21.88 -10.52 -7.03
CA GLU A 119 -22.70 -10.50 -5.84
C GLU A 119 -22.05 -11.35 -4.73
N PHE A 120 -22.07 -10.81 -3.51
CA PHE A 120 -21.67 -11.46 -2.28
C PHE A 120 -22.82 -11.37 -1.28
N LEU A 121 -23.33 -12.51 -0.83
CA LEU A 121 -24.27 -12.51 0.29
C LEU A 121 -23.53 -12.08 1.56
N LEU A 122 -24.05 -11.08 2.28
CA LEU A 122 -23.41 -10.53 3.48
C LEU A 122 -23.17 -11.60 4.54
N GLN A 123 -24.05 -12.60 4.62
CA GLN A 123 -23.90 -13.74 5.53
C GLN A 123 -22.74 -14.68 5.16
N ASP A 124 -22.28 -14.67 3.92
CA ASP A 124 -21.19 -15.54 3.42
C ASP A 124 -19.84 -14.82 3.43
N ILE A 125 -19.84 -13.51 3.68
CA ILE A 125 -18.62 -12.73 3.87
C ILE A 125 -18.08 -12.99 5.27
N GLU A 126 -16.83 -13.44 5.34
CA GLU A 126 -16.09 -13.54 6.59
C GLU A 126 -15.45 -12.21 6.96
N LYS A 127 -14.81 -11.56 5.97
CA LYS A 127 -14.08 -10.31 6.19
C LYS A 127 -14.01 -9.48 4.91
N VAL A 128 -14.08 -8.16 5.09
CA VAL A 128 -13.73 -7.19 4.05
C VAL A 128 -12.55 -6.37 4.53
N GLU A 129 -11.58 -6.18 3.66
CA GLU A 129 -10.43 -5.34 3.91
C GLU A 129 -10.22 -4.35 2.79
N VAL A 130 -9.67 -3.19 3.14
CA VAL A 130 -9.27 -2.16 2.18
C VAL A 130 -7.79 -1.91 2.36
N GLU A 131 -7.06 -1.84 1.25
CA GLU A 131 -5.66 -1.51 1.26
C GLU A 131 -5.46 -0.11 1.84
N LYS A 132 -4.41 0.09 2.64
CA LYS A 132 -4.04 1.37 3.23
C LYS A 132 -2.53 1.54 3.18
N LEU A 133 -2.09 2.68 2.66
CA LEU A 133 -0.69 3.08 2.74
C LEU A 133 -0.31 3.45 4.18
N GLN A 134 0.71 2.78 4.74
CA GLN A 134 1.30 3.13 6.03
C GLN A 134 2.49 4.08 5.84
N GLY A 135 2.22 5.38 5.82
CA GLY A 135 3.26 6.41 5.60
C GLY A 135 4.45 6.34 6.57
N THR A 136 4.25 5.89 7.82
CA THR A 136 5.32 5.74 8.82
C THR A 136 6.29 4.61 8.51
N ARG A 137 5.80 3.47 7.98
CA ARG A 137 6.66 2.36 7.55
C ARG A 137 7.43 2.71 6.30
N THR A 138 6.78 3.39 5.34
CA THR A 138 7.43 3.89 4.14
C THR A 138 8.56 4.88 4.48
N GLY A 139 8.31 5.80 5.41
CA GLY A 139 9.33 6.76 5.86
C GLY A 139 10.54 6.10 6.53
N LEU A 140 10.30 5.12 7.41
CA LEU A 140 11.37 4.35 8.07
C LEU A 140 12.17 3.51 7.08
N ALA A 141 11.51 2.87 6.11
CA ALA A 141 12.18 2.09 5.06
C ALA A 141 13.11 2.98 4.23
N VAL A 142 12.64 4.17 3.82
CA VAL A 142 13.45 5.15 3.09
C VAL A 142 14.64 5.63 3.93
N LEU A 143 14.43 5.93 5.22
CA LEU A 143 15.49 6.39 6.12
C LEU A 143 16.56 5.30 6.37
N MET A 144 16.16 4.04 6.52
CA MET A 144 17.09 2.92 6.67
C MET A 144 17.92 2.71 5.39
N LEU A 145 17.30 2.84 4.22
CA LEU A 145 17.98 2.78 2.93
C LEU A 145 19.03 3.88 2.77
N THR A 146 18.68 5.14 3.09
CA THR A 146 19.61 6.26 2.94
C THR A 146 20.79 6.18 3.92
N LEU A 147 20.54 5.79 5.18
CA LEU A 147 21.60 5.59 6.16
C LEU A 147 22.51 4.40 5.80
N GLY A 148 21.93 3.31 5.29
CA GLY A 148 22.69 2.14 4.83
C GLY A 148 23.63 2.48 3.67
N VAL A 149 23.16 3.24 2.68
CA VAL A 149 24.00 3.69 1.55
C VAL A 149 25.09 4.64 2.02
N ALA A 150 24.80 5.57 2.92
CA ALA A 150 25.78 6.50 3.48
C ALA A 150 26.90 5.79 4.28
N ALA A 151 26.56 4.75 5.04
CA ALA A 151 27.54 3.97 5.78
C ALA A 151 28.48 3.18 4.84
N ILE A 152 27.94 2.64 3.74
CA ILE A 152 28.73 1.91 2.74
C ILE A 152 29.70 2.86 2.02
N THR A 153 29.26 4.05 1.61
CA THR A 153 30.13 5.01 0.91
C THR A 153 31.26 5.51 1.81
N MET A 154 30.99 5.78 3.09
CA MET A 154 32.04 6.17 4.04
C MET A 154 33.04 5.03 4.33
N GLY A 155 32.55 3.78 4.42
CA GLY A 155 33.40 2.60 4.63
C GLY A 155 34.29 2.26 3.43
N VAL A 156 33.81 2.49 2.20
CA VAL A 156 34.62 2.28 0.99
C VAL A 156 35.70 3.35 0.85
N VAL A 157 35.39 4.61 1.19
CA VAL A 157 36.34 5.74 1.14
C VAL A 157 37.46 5.62 2.17
N SER A 158 37.21 5.02 3.34
CA SER A 158 38.26 4.81 4.35
C SER A 158 39.24 3.69 3.96
N THR A 159 38.79 2.68 3.19
CA THR A 159 39.64 1.56 2.74
C THR A 159 40.48 1.84 1.50
N THR A 160 40.21 2.92 0.76
CA THR A 160 40.99 3.33 -0.42
C THR A 160 42.10 4.35 -0.11
N ARG A 161 42.30 4.69 1.17
CA ARG A 161 43.34 5.62 1.64
C ARG A 161 44.58 4.94 2.24
N GLU A 162 44.76 3.63 2.06
CA GLU A 162 46.02 2.93 2.38
C GLU A 162 46.86 2.66 1.14
#